data_AF-A0A3P7LUV1-F1
#
_entry.id   AF-A0A3P7LUV1-F1
#
_cell.length_a   1.000
_cell.length_b   1.000
_cell.length_c   1.000
_cell.angle_alpha   90.00
_cell.angle_beta   90.00
_cell.angle_gamma   90.00
#
_symmetry.space_group_name_H-M   'P 1'
#
loop_
_entity.id
_entity.type
_entity.pdbx_description
1 polymer ?
#
loop_
_entity_poly.entity_id
_entity_poly.type
_entity_poly.pdbx_seq_one_letter_code
_entity_poly.pdbx_strand_id
1 'polypeptide(L)'
;MDTCVMGTVPLTDSEWLVDAVGALNGVYAQLHPYVAVALCLAGTAMNAVTIVVLTRPSMLSPINAILCAVAICDMLVMMSVLVFVSHFLISSSFRCDPDDYNRMWAYFLFAHSQSTVILHATSIWLTVS
;
A
#
# COMPACT_ATOMS: atom_id res chain seq x y z
N MET A 1 13.81 -8.19 22.82
CA MET A 1 12.76 -7.49 22.07
C MET A 1 12.04 -8.57 21.32
N ASP A 2 10.95 -9.04 21.90
CA ASP A 2 10.26 -10.24 21.41
C ASP A 2 9.45 -9.85 20.17
N THR A 3 9.94 -10.27 19.00
CA THR A 3 9.24 -10.13 17.73
C THR A 3 7.93 -10.90 17.82
N CYS A 4 6.79 -10.25 17.56
CA CYS A 4 5.48 -10.90 17.54
C CYS A 4 5.47 -12.01 16.48
N VAL A 5 5.58 -13.26 16.91
CA VAL A 5 5.53 -14.42 16.01
C VAL A 5 4.06 -14.71 15.72
N MET A 6 3.55 -14.20 14.59
CA MET A 6 2.32 -14.72 13.98
C MET A 6 2.52 -16.23 13.76
N GLY A 7 1.60 -17.05 14.29
CA GLY A 7 1.78 -18.48 14.50
C GLY A 7 2.49 -19.25 13.37
N THR A 8 3.43 -20.12 13.75
CA THR A 8 4.20 -20.95 12.81
C THR A 8 3.44 -22.22 12.46
N VAL A 9 3.21 -22.48 11.18
CA VAL A 9 2.74 -23.78 10.70
C VAL A 9 3.95 -24.71 10.56
N PRO A 10 3.99 -25.87 11.24
CA PRO A 10 5.12 -26.79 11.14
C PRO A 10 5.11 -27.45 9.75
N LEU A 11 6.12 -27.14 8.93
CA LEU A 11 6.36 -27.79 7.64
C LEU A 11 7.38 -28.91 7.85
N THR A 12 6.93 -30.15 7.95
CA THR A 12 7.79 -31.33 7.92
C THR A 12 8.41 -31.45 6.51
N ASP A 13 9.72 -31.73 6.41
CA ASP A 13 10.49 -31.94 5.16
C ASP A 13 10.94 -30.70 4.33
N SER A 14 10.78 -29.47 4.83
CA SER A 14 11.24 -28.26 4.11
C SER A 14 11.95 -27.21 4.99
N GLU A 15 12.81 -27.67 5.91
CA GLU A 15 13.58 -26.81 6.81
C GLU A 15 14.44 -25.76 6.07
N TRP A 16 15.05 -26.13 4.93
CA TRP A 16 15.84 -25.21 4.11
C TRP A 16 15.02 -24.03 3.58
N LEU A 17 13.72 -24.23 3.34
CA LEU A 17 12.81 -23.23 2.82
C LEU A 17 12.34 -22.29 3.94
N VAL A 18 12.12 -22.82 5.14
CA VAL A 18 11.81 -22.02 6.33
C VAL A 18 12.97 -21.09 6.67
N ASP A 19 14.21 -21.58 6.61
CA ASP A 19 15.40 -20.77 6.89
C ASP A 19 15.60 -19.68 5.83
N ALA A 20 15.47 -20.04 4.54
CA ALA A 20 15.58 -19.07 3.44
C ALA A 20 14.49 -17.98 3.50
N VAL A 21 13.24 -18.35 3.77
CA VAL A 21 12.13 -17.40 3.93
C VAL A 21 12.29 -16.55 5.19
N GLY A 22 12.78 -17.13 6.29
CA GLY A 22 13.09 -16.42 7.52
C GLY A 22 14.16 -15.34 7.31
N ALA A 23 15.25 -15.69 6.63
CA ALA A 23 16.33 -14.75 6.29
C ALA A 23 15.84 -13.60 5.39
N LEU A 24 15.04 -13.93 4.36
CA LEU A 24 14.44 -12.92 3.49
C LEU A 24 13.48 -12.01 4.26
N ASN A 25 12.59 -12.59 5.07
CA ASN A 25 11.61 -11.84 5.85
C ASN A 25 12.29 -10.92 6.87
N GLY A 26 13.37 -11.36 7.52
CA GLY A 26 14.11 -10.54 8.48
C GLY A 26 14.63 -9.24 7.88
N VAL A 27 15.19 -9.30 6.67
CA VAL A 27 15.68 -8.12 5.95
C VAL A 27 14.53 -7.31 5.36
N TYR A 28 13.57 -7.98 4.72
CA TYR A 28 12.46 -7.34 4.03
C TYR A 28 11.52 -6.62 5.01
N ALA A 29 11.15 -7.24 6.12
CA ALA A 29 10.21 -6.67 7.09
C ALA A 29 10.74 -5.38 7.73
N GLN A 30 12.07 -5.23 7.85
CA GLN A 30 12.67 -4.00 8.37
C GLN A 30 12.72 -2.90 7.31
N LEU A 31 13.05 -3.22 6.07
CA LEU A 31 13.25 -2.22 5.02
C LEU A 31 11.94 -1.78 4.35
N HIS A 32 11.04 -2.73 4.12
CA HIS A 32 9.80 -2.54 3.37
C HIS A 32 8.93 -1.38 3.88
N PRO A 33 8.63 -1.22 5.19
CA PRO A 33 7.76 -0.14 5.65
C PRO A 33 8.32 1.25 5.36
N TYR A 34 9.64 1.46 5.54
CA TYR A 34 10.25 2.77 5.28
C TYR A 34 10.24 3.12 3.79
N VAL A 35 10.56 2.15 2.93
CA VAL A 35 10.53 2.33 1.48
C VAL A 35 9.10 2.58 1.01
N ALA A 36 8.12 1.85 1.54
CA ALA A 36 6.71 2.03 1.20
C ALA A 36 6.20 3.43 1.59
N VAL A 37 6.54 3.95 2.77
CA VAL A 37 6.19 5.32 3.16
C VAL A 37 6.80 6.35 2.21
N ALA A 38 8.10 6.21 1.88
CA ALA A 38 8.77 7.13 0.95
C ALA A 38 8.11 7.13 -0.43
N LEU A 39 7.78 5.95 -0.96
CA LEU A 39 7.10 5.80 -2.24
C LEU A 39 5.68 6.39 -2.21
N CYS A 40 4.93 6.20 -1.11
CA CYS A 40 3.59 6.77 -0.98
C CYS A 40 3.64 8.31 -0.94
N LEU A 41 4.59 8.90 -0.22
CA LEU A 41 4.76 10.36 -0.16
C LEU A 41 5.16 10.93 -1.52
N ALA A 42 6.13 10.31 -2.19
CA ALA A 42 6.55 10.70 -3.52
C ALA A 42 5.40 10.55 -4.54
N GLY A 43 4.68 9.43 -4.50
CA GLY A 43 3.53 9.16 -5.36
C GLY A 43 2.40 10.16 -5.17
N THR A 44 2.04 10.51 -3.93
CA THR A 44 1.05 11.54 -3.66
C THR A 44 1.50 12.90 -4.19
N ALA A 45 2.77 13.28 -4.01
CA ALA A 45 3.29 14.54 -4.52
C ALA A 45 3.27 14.61 -6.05
N MET A 46 3.73 13.57 -6.73
CA MET A 46 3.74 13.50 -8.19
C MET A 46 2.33 13.54 -8.78
N ASN A 47 1.39 12.77 -8.22
CA ASN A 47 0.01 12.79 -8.67
C ASN A 47 -0.69 14.13 -8.39
N ALA A 48 -0.38 14.80 -7.27
CA ALA A 48 -0.88 16.14 -7.00
C ALA A 48 -0.38 17.16 -8.04
N VAL A 49 0.90 17.09 -8.44
CA VAL A 49 1.44 17.92 -9.52
C VAL A 49 0.70 17.65 -10.83
N THR A 50 0.44 16.37 -11.17
CA THR A 50 -0.34 15.99 -12.35
C THR A 50 -1.73 16.62 -12.36
N ILE A 51 -2.45 16.59 -11.23
CA ILE A 51 -3.76 17.26 -11.11
C ILE A 51 -3.61 18.77 -11.31
N VAL A 52 -2.65 19.42 -10.65
CA VAL A 52 -2.45 20.89 -10.74
C VAL A 52 -2.11 21.33 -12.16
N VAL A 53 -1.31 20.56 -12.88
CA VAL A 53 -0.94 20.87 -14.28
C VAL A 53 -2.14 20.71 -15.21
N LEU A 54 -2.92 19.64 -15.05
CA LEU A 54 -4.05 19.30 -15.93
C LEU A 54 -5.32 20.09 -15.62
N THR A 55 -5.48 20.61 -14.40
CA THR A 55 -6.61 21.49 -14.03
C THR A 55 -6.47 22.92 -14.54
N ARG A 56 -5.36 23.28 -15.21
CA ARG A 56 -5.21 24.60 -15.83
C ARG A 56 -6.28 24.79 -16.94
N PRO A 57 -7.00 25.94 -16.94
CA PRO A 57 -8.16 26.16 -17.82
C PRO A 57 -7.85 26.14 -19.33
N SER A 58 -6.58 26.29 -19.73
CA SER A 58 -6.14 26.16 -21.12
C SER A 58 -5.99 24.71 -21.61
N MET A 59 -6.15 23.72 -20.72
CA MET A 59 -5.88 22.29 -20.96
C MET A 59 -7.12 21.41 -20.72
N LEU A 60 -8.33 21.95 -20.73
CA LEU A 60 -9.56 21.16 -20.57
C LEU A 60 -9.91 20.41 -21.87
N SER A 61 -9.29 19.24 -22.04
CA SER A 61 -9.56 18.27 -23.10
C SER A 61 -10.07 16.96 -22.48
N PRO A 62 -10.92 16.17 -23.15
CA PRO A 62 -11.37 14.86 -22.66
C PRO A 62 -10.22 13.94 -22.22
N ILE A 63 -9.08 14.00 -22.90
CA ILE A 63 -7.87 13.23 -22.55
C ILE A 63 -7.30 13.70 -21.20
N ASN A 64 -7.25 15.01 -20.98
CA ASN A 64 -6.72 15.59 -19.74
C ASN A 64 -7.68 15.37 -18.56
N ALA A 65 -8.98 15.24 -18.81
CA ALA A 65 -9.95 14.82 -17.80
C ALA A 65 -9.72 13.36 -17.36
N ILE A 66 -9.38 12.46 -18.29
CA ILE A 66 -9.03 11.06 -17.98
C ILE A 66 -7.73 11.01 -17.17
N LEU A 67 -6.69 11.73 -17.58
CA LEU A 67 -5.43 11.77 -16.80
C LEU A 67 -5.65 12.34 -15.39
N CYS A 68 -6.54 13.34 -15.22
CA CYS A 68 -6.93 13.83 -13.90
C CYS A 68 -7.63 12.74 -13.07
N ALA A 69 -8.56 11.99 -13.66
CA ALA A 69 -9.24 10.89 -12.97
C ALA A 69 -8.25 9.82 -12.52
N VAL A 70 -7.30 9.45 -13.38
CA VAL A 70 -6.22 8.51 -13.07
C VAL A 70 -5.36 9.02 -11.91
N ALA A 71 -4.92 10.29 -11.95
CA ALA A 71 -4.12 10.87 -10.88
C ALA A 71 -4.87 10.91 -9.52
N ILE A 72 -6.19 11.15 -9.55
CA ILE A 72 -7.03 11.08 -8.34
C ILE A 72 -7.12 9.64 -7.82
N CYS A 73 -7.34 8.66 -8.69
CA CYS A 73 -7.34 7.24 -8.33
C CYS A 73 -6.02 6.83 -7.68
N ASP A 74 -4.89 7.21 -8.27
CA ASP A 74 -3.57 6.90 -7.72
C ASP A 74 -3.34 7.58 -6.37
N MET A 75 -3.77 8.84 -6.17
CA MET A 75 -3.71 9.50 -4.86
C MET A 75 -4.51 8.76 -3.79
N LEU A 76 -5.73 8.31 -4.11
CA LEU A 76 -6.56 7.54 -3.17
C LEU A 76 -5.88 6.24 -2.77
N VAL A 77 -5.25 5.55 -3.73
CA VAL A 77 -4.47 4.34 -3.46
C VAL A 77 -3.28 4.67 -2.56
N MET A 78 -2.44 5.65 -2.90
CA MET A 78 -1.23 6.01 -2.12
C MET A 78 -1.58 6.42 -0.69
N MET A 79 -2.67 7.16 -0.49
CA MET A 79 -3.14 7.53 0.85
C MET A 79 -3.61 6.31 1.65
N SER A 80 -4.34 5.39 1.02
CA SER A 80 -4.80 4.17 1.69
C SER A 80 -3.63 3.26 2.10
N VAL A 81 -2.59 3.14 1.24
CA VAL A 81 -1.37 2.40 1.52
C VAL A 81 -0.58 3.07 2.64
N LEU A 82 -0.47 4.40 2.66
CA LEU A 82 0.21 5.13 3.73
C LEU A 82 -0.41 4.85 5.10
N VAL A 83 -1.74 4.86 5.20
CA VAL A 83 -2.47 4.54 6.44
C VAL A 83 -2.24 3.09 6.84
N PHE A 84 -2.28 2.17 5.88
CA PHE A 84 -2.00 0.75 6.13
C PHE A 84 -0.58 0.53 6.68
N VAL A 85 0.45 1.08 6.03
CA VAL A 85 1.85 0.88 6.42
C VAL A 85 2.15 1.53 7.77
N SER A 86 1.66 2.74 8.01
CA SER A 86 1.88 3.44 9.28
C SER A 86 1.22 2.72 10.47
N HIS A 87 0.00 2.21 10.29
CA HIS A 87 -0.72 1.53 11.37
C HIS A 87 -0.25 0.08 11.56
N PHE A 88 -0.27 -0.75 10.52
CA PHE A 88 -0.01 -2.18 10.66
C PHE A 88 1.48 -2.55 10.63
N LEU A 89 2.28 -1.89 9.80
CA LEU A 89 3.69 -2.24 9.67
C LEU A 89 4.59 -1.51 10.67
N ILE A 90 4.22 -0.31 11.12
CA ILE A 90 5.01 0.45 12.08
C ILE A 90 4.43 0.36 13.50
N SER A 91 3.16 0.76 13.69
CA SER A 91 2.56 0.79 15.04
C SER A 91 2.33 -0.61 15.61
N SER A 92 1.67 -1.50 14.85
CA SER A 92 1.33 -2.85 15.33
C SER A 92 2.58 -3.73 15.52
N SER A 93 3.59 -3.61 14.66
CA SER A 93 4.89 -4.31 14.84
C SER A 93 5.66 -3.86 16.09
N PHE A 94 5.46 -2.62 16.54
CA PHE A 94 6.12 -2.10 17.74
C PHE A 94 5.35 -2.43 19.03
N ARG A 95 4.01 -2.50 18.96
CA ARG A 95 3.13 -2.61 20.13
C ARG A 95 2.77 -4.04 20.50
N CYS A 96 2.82 -5.01 19.56
CA CYS A 96 2.51 -6.43 19.79
C CYS A 96 1.20 -6.64 20.59
N ASP A 97 0.24 -5.73 20.45
CA ASP A 97 -0.97 -5.72 21.25
C ASP A 97 -2.14 -6.24 20.41
N PRO A 98 -2.90 -7.24 20.89
CA PRO A 98 -4.05 -7.78 20.16
C PRO A 98 -5.19 -6.75 19.95
N ASP A 99 -5.20 -5.63 20.68
CA ASP A 99 -6.21 -4.57 20.51
C ASP A 99 -6.06 -3.78 19.19
N ASP A 100 -4.85 -3.74 18.60
CA ASP A 100 -4.60 -3.13 17.29
C ASP A 100 -5.31 -3.89 16.14
N TYR A 101 -5.73 -5.14 16.37
CA TYR A 101 -6.47 -5.95 15.39
C TYR A 101 -8.00 -5.92 15.60
N ASN A 102 -8.53 -4.74 15.92
CA ASN A 102 -9.97 -4.56 16.08
C ASN A 102 -10.74 -4.81 14.76
N ARG A 103 -12.03 -5.13 14.86
CA ARG A 103 -12.92 -5.43 13.72
C ARG A 103 -12.96 -4.29 12.67
N MET A 104 -12.82 -3.04 13.12
CA MET A 104 -12.74 -1.88 12.24
C MET A 104 -11.51 -1.91 11.33
N TRP A 105 -10.37 -2.32 11.87
CA TRP A 105 -9.12 -2.48 11.14
C TRP A 105 -9.19 -3.64 10.14
N ALA A 106 -9.88 -4.73 10.48
CA ALA A 106 -10.14 -5.81 9.52
C ALA A 106 -11.00 -5.35 8.32
N TYR A 107 -12.06 -4.57 8.55
CA TYR A 107 -12.85 -4.00 7.46
C TYR A 107 -12.06 -2.99 6.63
N PHE A 108 -11.21 -2.18 7.28
CA PHE A 108 -10.30 -1.28 6.57
C PHE A 108 -9.33 -2.06 5.68
N LEU A 109 -8.72 -3.14 6.16
CA LEU A 109 -7.82 -4.00 5.36
C LEU A 109 -8.52 -4.58 4.14
N PHE A 110 -9.74 -5.09 4.33
CA PHE A 110 -10.55 -5.61 3.24
C PHE A 110 -10.84 -4.50 2.21
N ALA A 111 -11.35 -3.35 2.66
CA ALA A 111 -11.64 -2.23 1.77
C ALA A 111 -10.38 -1.71 1.06
N HIS A 112 -9.25 -1.61 1.76
CA HIS A 112 -7.95 -1.21 1.24
C HIS A 112 -7.48 -2.17 0.13
N SER A 113 -7.51 -3.48 0.38
CA SER A 113 -7.16 -4.52 -0.60
C SER A 113 -8.03 -4.44 -1.86
N GLN A 114 -9.34 -4.25 -1.70
CA GLN A 114 -10.22 -4.11 -2.86
C GLN A 114 -9.98 -2.80 -3.60
N SER A 115 -9.80 -1.69 -2.87
CA SER A 115 -9.60 -0.37 -3.46
C SER A 115 -8.32 -0.28 -4.29
N THR A 116 -7.21 -0.84 -3.80
CA THR A 116 -5.92 -0.86 -4.52
C THR A 116 -6.04 -1.61 -5.84
N VAL A 117 -6.64 -2.80 -5.85
CA VAL A 117 -6.82 -3.60 -7.07
C VAL A 117 -7.78 -2.93 -8.06
N ILE A 118 -8.95 -2.46 -7.59
CA ILE A 118 -9.96 -1.86 -8.46
C ILE A 118 -9.43 -0.57 -9.09
N LEU A 119 -8.88 0.35 -8.29
CA LEU A 119 -8.40 1.64 -8.79
C LEU A 119 -7.18 1.48 -9.70
N HIS A 120 -6.29 0.54 -9.39
CA HIS A 120 -5.15 0.24 -10.26
C HIS A 120 -5.61 -0.36 -11.60
N ALA A 121 -6.57 -1.30 -11.57
CA ALA A 121 -7.15 -1.83 -12.80
C ALA A 121 -7.85 -0.72 -13.61
N THR A 122 -8.67 0.12 -12.98
CA THR A 122 -9.36 1.25 -13.63
C THR A 122 -8.37 2.20 -14.31
N SER A 123 -7.23 2.50 -13.67
CA SER A 123 -6.17 3.32 -14.26
C SER A 123 -5.61 2.71 -15.56
N ILE A 124 -5.38 1.40 -15.58
CA ILE A 124 -4.92 0.68 -16.78
C ILE A 124 -5.98 0.72 -17.88
N TRP A 125 -7.24 0.43 -17.56
CA TRP A 125 -8.34 0.46 -18.53
C TRP A 125 -8.52 1.84 -19.17
N LEU A 126 -8.42 2.90 -18.36
CA LEU A 126 -8.53 4.29 -18.81
C LEU A 126 -7.33 4.76 -19.64
N THR A 127 -6.15 4.16 -19.44
CA THR A 127 -4.95 4.50 -20.22
C THR A 127 -4.92 3.80 -21.59
N VAL A 128 -5.60 2.66 -21.72
CA VAL A 128 -5.71 1.88 -22.96
C VAL A 128 -6.89 2.34 -23.83
N SER A 129 -7.87 3.04 -23.24
CA SER A 129 -9.06 3.58 -23.92
C SER A 129 -8.79 4.93 -24.57
#